data_AF-A0A4Q3SNR8-F1
#
_entry.id   AF-A0A4Q3SNR8-F1
#
_cell.length_a   1.000
_cell.length_b   1.000
_cell.length_c   1.000
_cell.angle_alpha   90.00
_cell.angle_beta   90.00
_cell.angle_gamma   90.00
#
_symmetry.space_group_name_H-M   'P 1'
#
loop_
_entity.id
_entity.type
_entity.pdbx_description
1 polymer ?
#
loop_
_entity_poly.entity_id
_entity_poly.type
_entity_poly.pdbx_seq_one_letter_code
_entity_poly.pdbx_strand_id
1 'polypeptide(L)'
;MFYKFAPRFSILFFLTISLSIINVRGADTLRVESPSGRIKVKVWMGKLLAYTVSFDDRIIVEPSFIDLKLDNNRSLSGSNAIRSGSVKKHDEVIISPVPEKRKLIPDRYNDLNISFRQPYKVEFRVYDDGLAYRVSTAFKDSVTVIDEVAEFVFPDDPSAYFPEIPGNGDPKQDLFHCSWEDVYTYKKLSELALTSLTYSPLLIVPASGPKLAITESDLEDYPGMFLKGTGTSKMKGVFAGFAIEEKINRGLYSNVKVSKRAAFIARTKGTRTYPWRVIVVSEHDKDLPANDIVYRLASPSRVKDVSWVDPGNLTEEWIIDLNIYNVPFKAGRNTATYKYYIDFASRFGIKYVMMDAGWSDNDDLLKVVPEISMDTLIAYAKSKKVKIAMWTLALTLDRQLDSALAQFNKWGVDFIMTDFI
;
A
#
# COMPACT_ATOMS: atom_id res chain seq x y z
N MET A 1 -54.53 -80.97 -20.38
CA MET A 1 -54.78 -79.51 -20.35
C MET A 1 -54.25 -78.97 -19.02
N PHE A 2 -53.15 -78.22 -19.10
CA PHE A 2 -52.49 -77.35 -18.10
C PHE A 2 -51.97 -77.92 -16.76
N TYR A 3 -50.65 -78.13 -16.75
CA TYR A 3 -49.76 -78.01 -15.58
C TYR A 3 -49.83 -76.59 -14.99
N LYS A 4 -49.85 -76.47 -13.65
CA LYS A 4 -49.57 -75.20 -12.94
C LYS A 4 -48.37 -75.37 -12.00
N PHE A 5 -47.30 -74.66 -12.35
CA PHE A 5 -46.16 -74.33 -11.50
C PHE A 5 -46.55 -73.26 -10.47
N ALA A 6 -45.94 -73.28 -9.29
CA ALA A 6 -45.86 -72.16 -8.36
C ALA A 6 -44.38 -71.83 -8.05
N PRO A 7 -44.01 -70.55 -7.82
CA PRO A 7 -42.65 -70.07 -8.03
C PRO A 7 -41.80 -69.97 -6.76
N ARG A 8 -40.48 -70.01 -6.97
CA ARG A 8 -39.42 -69.75 -5.99
C ARG A 8 -39.32 -68.25 -5.67
N PHE A 9 -39.18 -67.92 -4.40
CA PHE A 9 -38.81 -66.58 -3.92
C PHE A 9 -37.32 -66.30 -4.23
N SER A 10 -37.04 -65.21 -4.93
CA SER A 10 -35.69 -64.64 -5.08
C SER A 10 -35.53 -63.48 -4.10
N ILE A 11 -34.54 -63.58 -3.20
CA ILE A 11 -34.14 -62.51 -2.29
C ILE A 11 -33.18 -61.58 -3.04
N LEU A 12 -33.58 -60.31 -3.20
CA LEU A 12 -32.77 -59.27 -3.82
C LEU A 12 -31.85 -58.65 -2.74
N PHE A 13 -30.54 -58.80 -2.91
CA PHE A 13 -29.52 -58.22 -2.02
C PHE A 13 -29.26 -56.76 -2.43
N PHE A 14 -29.72 -55.80 -1.63
CA PHE A 14 -29.42 -54.37 -1.84
C PHE A 14 -28.00 -54.07 -1.31
N LEU A 15 -27.09 -53.74 -2.22
CA LEU A 15 -25.72 -53.33 -1.93
C LEU A 15 -25.72 -51.83 -1.57
N THR A 16 -25.75 -51.49 -0.28
CA THR A 16 -25.50 -50.11 0.20
C THR A 16 -24.02 -49.77 0.08
N ILE A 17 -23.67 -48.96 -0.93
CA ILE A 17 -22.35 -48.34 -1.06
C ILE A 17 -22.24 -47.22 -0.03
N SER A 18 -21.54 -47.48 1.08
CA SER A 18 -21.15 -46.43 2.02
C SER A 18 -20.05 -45.57 1.40
N LEU A 19 -20.40 -44.35 0.96
CA LEU A 19 -19.42 -43.32 0.60
C LEU A 19 -18.60 -42.98 1.85
N SER A 20 -17.40 -43.56 1.94
CA SER A 20 -16.42 -43.17 2.94
C SER A 20 -15.83 -41.83 2.50
N ILE A 21 -16.22 -40.75 3.17
CA ILE A 21 -15.57 -39.45 3.04
C ILE A 21 -14.15 -39.62 3.56
N ILE A 22 -13.19 -39.75 2.65
CA ILE A 22 -11.77 -39.71 2.96
C ILE A 22 -11.47 -38.27 3.37
N ASN A 23 -11.53 -38.02 4.68
CA ASN A 23 -10.90 -36.84 5.28
C ASN A 23 -9.38 -36.99 5.10
N VAL A 24 -8.85 -36.46 4.01
CA VAL A 24 -7.41 -36.20 3.87
C VAL A 24 -7.06 -35.13 4.92
N ARG A 25 -6.73 -35.57 6.13
CA ARG A 25 -6.04 -34.73 7.11
C ARG A 25 -4.63 -34.50 6.59
N GLY A 26 -4.43 -33.43 5.82
CA GLY A 26 -3.11 -33.00 5.37
C GLY A 26 -2.23 -32.66 6.56
N ALA A 27 -1.19 -33.49 6.80
CA ALA A 27 -0.28 -33.38 7.93
C ALA A 27 0.64 -32.13 7.88
N ASP A 28 0.63 -31.36 6.78
CA ASP A 28 1.55 -30.23 6.53
C ASP A 28 0.88 -28.85 6.42
N THR A 29 -0.42 -28.74 6.76
CA THR A 29 -1.13 -27.45 6.73
C THR A 29 -1.02 -26.73 8.07
N LEU A 30 -0.36 -25.57 8.07
CA LEU A 30 -0.33 -24.64 9.19
C LEU A 30 -1.61 -23.79 9.23
N ARG A 31 -2.02 -23.36 10.43
CA ARG A 31 -3.27 -22.63 10.64
C ARG A 31 -3.07 -21.51 11.65
N VAL A 32 -3.77 -20.41 11.45
CA VAL A 32 -3.90 -19.31 12.41
C VAL A 32 -5.26 -18.66 12.24
N GLU A 33 -5.84 -18.19 13.33
CA GLU A 33 -7.16 -17.56 13.35
C GLU A 33 -7.03 -16.18 13.98
N SER A 34 -7.91 -15.26 13.61
CA SER A 34 -8.11 -13.99 14.32
C SER A 34 -8.46 -14.20 15.80
N PRO A 35 -8.30 -13.19 16.68
CA PRO A 35 -8.70 -13.30 18.09
C PRO A 35 -10.15 -13.76 18.31
N SER A 36 -11.10 -13.32 17.46
CA SER A 36 -12.50 -13.76 17.48
C SER A 36 -12.72 -15.16 16.87
N GLY A 37 -11.75 -15.69 16.13
CA GLY A 37 -11.86 -16.94 15.39
C GLY A 37 -12.65 -16.84 14.07
N ARG A 38 -13.16 -15.65 13.71
CA ARG A 38 -14.00 -15.47 12.50
C ARG A 38 -13.18 -15.53 11.22
N ILE A 39 -12.04 -14.84 11.18
CA ILE A 39 -11.06 -14.95 10.09
C ILE A 39 -10.11 -16.10 10.41
N LYS A 40 -9.94 -17.03 9.47
CA LYS A 40 -9.04 -18.18 9.58
C LYS A 40 -8.17 -18.27 8.33
N VAL A 41 -6.88 -18.48 8.54
CA VAL A 41 -5.88 -18.64 7.48
C VAL A 41 -5.31 -20.05 7.54
N LYS A 42 -5.25 -20.73 6.39
CA LYS A 42 -4.54 -22.00 6.24
C LYS A 42 -3.40 -21.80 5.27
N VAL A 43 -2.22 -22.34 5.60
CA VAL A 43 -1.00 -22.20 4.80
C VAL A 43 -0.35 -23.57 4.60
N TRP A 44 0.08 -23.88 3.38
CA TRP A 44 0.75 -25.14 3.07
C TRP A 44 1.77 -24.96 1.95
N MET A 45 2.78 -25.83 1.93
CA MET A 45 3.76 -25.86 0.84
C MET A 45 3.27 -26.79 -0.27
N GLY A 46 3.13 -26.24 -1.49
CA GLY A 46 2.98 -27.00 -2.72
C GLY A 46 4.16 -26.74 -3.66
N LYS A 47 3.89 -26.52 -4.95
CA LYS A 47 4.90 -25.98 -5.89
C LYS A 47 5.33 -24.56 -5.52
N LEU A 48 4.42 -23.79 -4.93
CA LEU A 48 4.63 -22.49 -4.32
C LEU A 48 4.08 -22.55 -2.88
N LEU A 49 4.43 -21.57 -2.04
CA LEU A 49 3.74 -21.41 -0.77
C LEU A 49 2.30 -20.95 -1.04
N ALA A 50 1.32 -21.69 -0.55
CA ALA A 50 -0.08 -21.44 -0.79
C ALA A 50 -0.79 -21.05 0.50
N TYR A 51 -1.77 -20.16 0.41
CA TYR A 51 -2.66 -19.80 1.51
C TYR A 51 -4.11 -19.69 1.05
N THR A 52 -5.05 -19.86 1.98
CA THR A 52 -6.48 -19.55 1.79
C THR A 52 -7.01 -18.88 3.03
N VAL A 53 -8.02 -18.04 2.87
CA VAL A 53 -8.67 -17.30 3.95
C VAL A 53 -10.15 -17.59 3.96
N SER A 54 -10.69 -17.85 5.14
CA SER A 54 -12.12 -17.95 5.38
C SER A 54 -12.60 -16.97 6.44
N PHE A 55 -13.83 -16.47 6.27
CA PHE A 55 -14.58 -15.67 7.24
C PHE A 55 -15.86 -16.41 7.61
N ASP A 56 -16.08 -16.68 8.90
CA ASP A 56 -17.21 -17.49 9.39
C ASP A 56 -17.38 -18.80 8.60
N ASP A 57 -16.25 -19.50 8.39
CA ASP A 57 -16.11 -20.76 7.65
C ASP A 57 -16.44 -20.72 6.14
N ARG A 58 -16.73 -19.53 5.58
CA ARG A 58 -16.84 -19.32 4.13
C ARG A 58 -15.51 -18.85 3.56
N ILE A 59 -15.04 -19.47 2.48
CA ILE A 59 -13.83 -19.02 1.79
C ILE A 59 -14.08 -17.63 1.22
N ILE A 60 -13.19 -16.68 1.54
CA ILE A 60 -13.19 -15.31 1.00
C ILE A 60 -11.94 -15.04 0.14
N VAL A 61 -10.88 -15.85 0.31
CA VAL A 61 -9.71 -15.90 -0.57
C VAL A 61 -9.41 -17.36 -0.87
N GLU A 62 -9.59 -17.75 -2.13
CA GLU A 62 -9.25 -19.06 -2.65
C GLU A 62 -7.73 -19.32 -2.60
N PRO A 63 -7.27 -20.57 -2.78
CA PRO A 63 -5.85 -20.89 -2.81
C PRO A 63 -5.04 -19.91 -3.66
N SER A 64 -4.25 -19.10 -2.97
CA SER A 64 -3.44 -18.00 -3.49
C SER A 64 -1.98 -18.23 -3.15
N PHE A 65 -1.07 -17.70 -3.95
CA PHE A 65 0.35 -18.08 -3.89
C PHE A 65 1.27 -16.93 -3.49
N ILE A 66 2.34 -17.30 -2.79
CA ILE A 66 3.42 -16.44 -2.31
C ILE A 66 4.75 -17.02 -2.79
N ASP A 67 5.60 -16.18 -3.38
CA ASP A 67 7.00 -16.53 -3.67
C ASP A 67 7.86 -15.27 -3.75
N LEU A 68 9.15 -15.41 -3.45
CA LEU A 68 10.14 -14.37 -3.66
C LEU A 68 11.23 -14.96 -4.54
N LYS A 69 11.32 -14.50 -5.80
CA LYS A 69 12.28 -15.00 -6.78
C LYS A 69 13.53 -14.14 -6.75
N LEU A 70 14.67 -14.78 -6.55
CA LEU A 70 15.98 -14.15 -6.50
C LEU A 70 16.81 -14.53 -7.73
N ASP A 71 17.95 -13.87 -7.90
CA ASP A 71 18.95 -14.27 -8.88
C ASP A 71 19.43 -15.72 -8.69
N ASN A 72 20.14 -16.24 -9.70
CA ASN A 72 20.71 -17.58 -9.69
C ASN A 72 19.66 -18.71 -9.49
N ASN A 73 18.44 -18.51 -10.00
CA ASN A 73 17.31 -19.45 -9.93
C ASN A 73 16.93 -19.86 -8.49
N ARG A 74 17.19 -18.98 -7.51
CA ARG A 74 16.76 -19.18 -6.12
C ARG A 74 15.37 -18.59 -5.93
N SER A 75 14.54 -19.24 -5.13
CA SER A 75 13.27 -18.64 -4.70
C SER A 75 12.87 -19.17 -3.32
N LEU A 76 11.83 -18.59 -2.72
CA LEU A 76 11.25 -19.11 -1.49
C LEU A 76 10.70 -20.52 -1.71
N SER A 77 10.10 -20.79 -2.87
CA SER A 77 9.54 -22.09 -3.22
C SER A 77 10.58 -23.11 -3.74
N GLY A 78 11.71 -22.63 -4.29
CA GLY A 78 12.71 -23.45 -4.98
C GLY A 78 13.50 -24.37 -4.04
N SER A 79 13.35 -25.69 -4.21
CA SER A 79 14.03 -26.72 -3.40
C SER A 79 13.93 -26.47 -1.89
N ASN A 80 12.78 -25.95 -1.46
CA ASN A 80 12.55 -25.54 -0.08
C ASN A 80 11.37 -26.32 0.52
N ALA A 81 11.26 -26.31 1.85
CA ALA A 81 10.15 -26.90 2.58
C ALA A 81 9.93 -26.15 3.88
N ILE A 82 8.71 -26.20 4.39
CA ILE A 82 8.40 -25.71 5.74
C ILE A 82 9.22 -26.56 6.73
N ARG A 83 10.00 -25.89 7.58
CA ARG A 83 10.76 -26.52 8.67
C ARG A 83 9.97 -26.51 9.96
N SER A 84 9.31 -25.39 10.25
CA SER A 84 8.48 -25.23 11.45
C SER A 84 7.47 -24.10 11.27
N GLY A 85 6.37 -24.19 12.01
CA GLY A 85 5.39 -23.12 12.17
C GLY A 85 5.10 -22.91 13.66
N SER A 86 4.95 -21.66 14.08
CA SER A 86 4.54 -21.33 15.45
C SER A 86 3.51 -20.21 15.44
N VAL A 87 2.49 -20.33 16.30
CA VAL A 87 1.47 -19.30 16.48
C VAL A 87 1.70 -18.59 17.81
N LYS A 88 1.63 -17.25 17.81
CA LYS A 88 1.64 -16.45 19.04
C LYS A 88 0.45 -15.49 19.05
N LYS A 89 0.00 -15.16 20.25
CA LYS A 89 -1.07 -14.19 20.48
C LYS A 89 -0.45 -12.87 20.93
N HIS A 90 -0.99 -11.78 20.41
CA HIS A 90 -0.58 -10.42 20.74
C HIS A 90 -1.81 -9.62 21.17
N ASP A 91 -1.67 -8.87 22.25
CA ASP A 91 -2.67 -7.92 22.75
C ASP A 91 -1.93 -6.73 23.35
N GLU A 92 -1.69 -5.74 22.51
CA GLU A 92 -0.95 -4.54 22.84
C GLU A 92 -1.73 -3.29 22.42
N VAL A 93 -1.22 -2.12 22.80
CA VAL A 93 -1.74 -0.83 22.36
C VAL A 93 -0.58 0.00 21.83
N ILE A 94 -0.66 0.37 20.56
CA ILE A 94 0.27 1.32 19.96
C ILE A 94 -0.16 2.73 20.38
N ILE A 95 0.78 3.47 20.95
CA ILE A 95 0.61 4.90 21.25
C ILE A 95 1.17 5.66 20.05
N SER A 96 0.30 6.21 19.21
CA SER A 96 0.73 7.03 18.08
C SER A 96 1.42 8.30 18.60
N PRO A 97 2.70 8.53 18.24
CA PRO A 97 3.44 9.71 18.70
C PRO A 97 2.84 11.00 18.12
N VAL A 98 2.30 10.94 16.91
CA VAL A 98 1.57 12.03 16.24
C VAL A 98 0.21 11.47 15.78
N PRO A 99 -0.85 11.60 16.61
CA PRO A 99 -2.15 11.02 16.31
C PRO A 99 -2.81 11.66 15.08
N GLU A 100 -3.27 10.82 14.15
CA GLU A 100 -4.16 11.22 13.05
C GLU A 100 -5.62 10.89 13.43
N LYS A 101 -6.04 9.63 13.25
CA LYS A 101 -7.40 9.17 13.60
C LYS A 101 -7.60 9.01 15.11
N ARG A 102 -6.61 8.42 15.80
CA ARG A 102 -6.66 8.15 17.25
C ARG A 102 -5.25 8.02 17.83
N LYS A 103 -5.11 8.34 19.13
CA LYS A 103 -3.84 8.24 19.86
C LYS A 103 -3.52 6.82 20.32
N LEU A 104 -4.53 6.11 20.80
CA LEU A 104 -4.41 4.73 21.29
C LEU A 104 -4.97 3.80 20.22
N ILE A 105 -4.13 2.96 19.63
CA ILE A 105 -4.47 2.03 18.56
C ILE A 105 -4.34 0.60 19.12
N PRO A 106 -5.45 -0.12 19.34
CA PRO A 106 -5.40 -1.52 19.76
C PRO A 106 -4.73 -2.40 18.70
N ASP A 107 -3.68 -3.13 19.06
CA ASP A 107 -2.95 -4.05 18.20
C ASP A 107 -3.13 -5.47 18.74
N ARG A 108 -4.21 -6.12 18.27
CA ARG A 108 -4.66 -7.44 18.73
C ARG A 108 -4.74 -8.40 17.56
N TYR A 109 -3.85 -9.38 17.54
CA TYR A 109 -3.76 -10.36 16.48
C TYR A 109 -3.16 -11.67 16.97
N ASN A 110 -3.32 -12.71 16.17
CA ASN A 110 -2.49 -13.90 16.27
C ASN A 110 -1.54 -13.92 15.07
N ASP A 111 -0.26 -14.21 15.30
CA ASP A 111 0.70 -14.41 14.22
C ASP A 111 0.91 -15.90 13.92
N LEU A 112 1.30 -16.19 12.68
CA LEU A 112 1.87 -17.46 12.28
C LEU A 112 3.25 -17.19 11.70
N ASN A 113 4.28 -17.59 12.43
CA ASN A 113 5.66 -17.52 12.00
C ASN A 113 6.07 -18.83 11.35
N ILE A 114 6.40 -18.81 10.06
CA ILE A 114 6.81 -19.97 9.28
C ILE A 114 8.28 -19.86 8.95
N SER A 115 9.07 -20.84 9.41
CA SER A 115 10.48 -20.96 9.04
C SER A 115 10.66 -22.06 8.02
N PHE A 116 11.52 -21.83 7.05
CA PHE A 116 11.80 -22.77 5.97
C PHE A 116 13.19 -23.43 6.15
N ARG A 117 13.50 -24.44 5.34
CA ARG A 117 14.83 -25.07 5.34
C ARG A 117 15.91 -24.14 4.79
N GLN A 118 15.58 -23.37 3.77
CA GLN A 118 16.37 -22.23 3.30
C GLN A 118 16.08 -20.99 4.15
N PRO A 119 16.95 -19.95 4.18
CA PRO A 119 16.87 -18.84 5.12
C PRO A 119 15.83 -17.79 4.67
N TYR A 120 14.62 -18.28 4.44
CA TYR A 120 13.40 -17.50 4.28
C TYR A 120 12.53 -17.68 5.52
N LYS A 121 11.71 -16.69 5.80
CA LYS A 121 10.57 -16.80 6.71
C LYS A 121 9.35 -16.12 6.08
N VAL A 122 8.17 -16.59 6.46
CA VAL A 122 6.91 -15.92 6.18
C VAL A 122 6.16 -15.74 7.48
N GLU A 123 5.73 -14.51 7.72
CA GLU A 123 4.91 -14.14 8.87
C GLU A 123 3.51 -13.83 8.34
N PHE A 124 2.48 -14.42 8.93
CA PHE A 124 1.09 -13.95 8.78
C PHE A 124 0.67 -13.30 10.09
N ARG A 125 -0.05 -12.18 10.04
CA ARG A 125 -0.79 -11.62 11.18
C ARG A 125 -2.27 -11.62 10.84
N VAL A 126 -3.09 -12.13 11.75
CA VAL A 126 -4.53 -12.23 11.57
C VAL A 126 -5.24 -11.47 12.68
N TYR A 127 -5.89 -10.39 12.27
CA TYR A 127 -6.72 -9.49 13.08
C TYR A 127 -8.20 -9.85 12.90
N ASP A 128 -9.07 -9.28 13.72
CA ASP A 128 -10.53 -9.41 13.51
C ASP A 128 -11.05 -8.59 12.31
N ASP A 129 -10.27 -7.62 11.85
CA ASP A 129 -10.60 -6.67 10.79
C ASP A 129 -9.68 -6.81 9.55
N GLY A 130 -8.91 -7.90 9.46
CA GLY A 130 -8.04 -8.16 8.32
C GLY A 130 -6.93 -9.15 8.60
N LEU A 131 -6.10 -9.36 7.59
CA LEU A 131 -4.86 -10.12 7.72
C LEU A 131 -3.76 -9.49 6.88
N ALA A 132 -2.52 -9.86 7.17
CA ALA A 132 -1.39 -9.55 6.31
C ALA A 132 -0.36 -10.66 6.34
N TYR A 133 0.45 -10.73 5.28
CA TYR A 133 1.66 -11.54 5.29
C TYR A 133 2.87 -10.75 4.81
N ARG A 134 4.07 -11.19 5.19
CA ARG A 134 5.32 -10.70 4.61
C ARG A 134 6.39 -11.77 4.56
N VAL A 135 7.32 -11.59 3.63
CA VAL A 135 8.53 -12.42 3.52
C VAL A 135 9.67 -11.73 4.28
N SER A 136 10.58 -12.52 4.84
CA SER A 136 11.90 -12.04 5.25
C SER A 136 12.98 -13.05 4.87
N THR A 137 14.20 -12.55 4.73
CA THR A 137 15.38 -13.32 4.34
C THR A 137 16.51 -13.11 5.35
N ALA A 138 17.43 -14.07 5.41
CA ALA A 138 18.62 -14.03 6.27
C ALA A 138 19.87 -14.54 5.53
N PHE A 139 20.06 -14.09 4.30
CA PHE A 139 21.27 -14.36 3.52
C PHE A 139 22.43 -13.47 3.98
N LYS A 140 23.65 -14.01 3.91
CA LYS A 140 24.88 -13.31 4.30
C LYS A 140 25.18 -12.13 3.37
N ASP A 141 25.07 -12.35 2.07
CA ASP A 141 25.39 -11.37 1.03
C ASP A 141 24.13 -10.70 0.49
N SER A 142 24.27 -9.55 -0.17
CA SER A 142 23.16 -8.90 -0.87
C SER A 142 22.48 -9.83 -1.87
N VAL A 143 21.18 -9.62 -2.09
CA VAL A 143 20.39 -10.38 -3.06
C VAL A 143 19.73 -9.47 -4.08
N THR A 144 19.67 -9.93 -5.33
CA THR A 144 18.85 -9.30 -6.36
C THR A 144 17.49 -10.01 -6.38
N VAL A 145 16.42 -9.26 -6.17
CA VAL A 145 15.04 -9.76 -6.28
C VAL A 145 14.60 -9.60 -7.72
N ILE A 146 14.40 -10.73 -8.40
CA ILE A 146 13.95 -10.78 -9.79
C ILE A 146 12.48 -10.44 -9.88
N ASP A 147 11.66 -11.03 -9.02
CA ASP A 147 10.22 -10.92 -9.05
C ASP A 147 9.62 -11.38 -7.71
N GLU A 148 8.40 -10.95 -7.42
CA GLU A 148 7.63 -11.36 -6.26
C GLU A 148 6.26 -11.86 -6.71
N VAL A 149 5.90 -13.07 -6.26
CA VAL A 149 4.58 -13.63 -6.49
C VAL A 149 3.73 -13.27 -5.29
N ALA A 150 2.77 -12.37 -5.50
CA ALA A 150 1.72 -12.03 -4.55
C ALA A 150 0.38 -12.20 -5.26
N GLU A 151 -0.34 -13.29 -4.98
CA GLU A 151 -1.62 -13.55 -5.63
C GLU A 151 -2.81 -13.42 -4.67
N PHE A 152 -3.93 -13.02 -5.24
CA PHE A 152 -5.21 -12.89 -4.55
C PHE A 152 -6.29 -13.46 -5.48
N VAL A 153 -6.77 -14.65 -5.15
CA VAL A 153 -7.83 -15.35 -5.89
C VAL A 153 -9.10 -15.29 -5.06
N PHE A 154 -10.19 -14.83 -5.65
CA PHE A 154 -11.47 -14.65 -4.97
C PHE A 154 -12.48 -15.68 -5.48
N PRO A 155 -13.37 -16.18 -4.61
CA PRO A 155 -14.45 -17.05 -5.03
C PRO A 155 -15.42 -16.28 -5.94
N ASP A 156 -16.10 -17.03 -6.82
CA ASP A 156 -17.02 -16.49 -7.82
C ASP A 156 -16.33 -15.45 -8.73
N ASP A 157 -17.00 -14.40 -9.18
CA ASP A 157 -16.43 -13.29 -9.97
C ASP A 157 -16.92 -11.96 -9.38
N PRO A 158 -16.31 -11.50 -8.27
CA PRO A 158 -16.80 -10.35 -7.53
C PRO A 158 -16.62 -9.06 -8.33
N SER A 159 -17.40 -8.04 -7.98
CA SER A 159 -17.12 -6.68 -8.46
C SER A 159 -15.98 -6.07 -7.68
N ALA A 160 -15.36 -5.03 -8.22
CA ALA A 160 -14.28 -4.31 -7.55
C ALA A 160 -14.32 -2.82 -7.89
N TYR A 161 -13.90 -1.99 -6.93
CA TYR A 161 -13.48 -0.61 -7.15
C TYR A 161 -11.96 -0.56 -7.25
N PHE A 162 -11.43 -0.04 -8.37
CA PHE A 162 -9.99 0.11 -8.57
C PHE A 162 -9.65 1.36 -9.39
N PRO A 163 -8.55 2.06 -9.06
CA PRO A 163 -8.03 3.17 -9.86
C PRO A 163 -7.19 2.60 -11.02
N GLU A 164 -7.82 2.42 -12.18
CA GLU A 164 -7.13 1.90 -13.38
C GLU A 164 -6.22 2.99 -13.96
N ILE A 165 -4.93 2.68 -14.13
CA ILE A 165 -3.98 3.62 -14.71
C ILE A 165 -4.28 3.74 -16.20
N PRO A 166 -4.62 4.94 -16.71
CA PRO A 166 -4.99 5.11 -18.09
C PRO A 166 -3.77 4.91 -19.01
N GLY A 167 -3.88 3.93 -19.90
CA GLY A 167 -3.01 3.86 -21.06
C GLY A 167 -3.40 4.91 -22.10
N ASN A 168 -2.42 5.46 -22.82
CA ASN A 168 -2.64 6.40 -23.92
C ASN A 168 -2.65 5.70 -25.31
N GLY A 169 -2.65 4.36 -25.32
CA GLY A 169 -2.56 3.55 -26.54
C GLY A 169 -1.13 3.34 -27.07
N ASP A 170 -0.11 3.98 -26.48
CA ASP A 170 1.29 3.70 -26.78
C ASP A 170 1.75 2.44 -26.03
N PRO A 171 2.09 1.34 -26.73
CA PRO A 171 2.61 0.14 -26.09
C PRO A 171 3.97 0.34 -25.40
N LYS A 172 4.62 1.49 -25.62
CA LYS A 172 5.89 1.87 -24.97
C LYS A 172 5.69 2.73 -23.72
N GLN A 173 4.46 3.11 -23.37
CA GLN A 173 4.19 3.88 -22.17
C GLN A 173 4.62 3.08 -20.93
N ASP A 174 5.42 3.71 -20.07
CA ASP A 174 5.74 3.17 -18.76
C ASP A 174 4.61 3.50 -17.76
N LEU A 175 3.66 2.57 -17.61
CA LEU A 175 2.51 2.74 -16.71
C LEU A 175 2.91 2.79 -15.22
N PHE A 176 4.13 2.40 -14.86
CA PHE A 176 4.64 2.56 -13.50
C PHE A 176 5.04 4.01 -13.17
N HIS A 177 5.12 4.89 -14.17
CA HIS A 177 5.31 6.32 -13.98
C HIS A 177 3.94 7.02 -13.95
N CYS A 178 3.32 7.04 -12.76
CA CYS A 178 2.01 7.64 -12.49
C CYS A 178 2.06 8.50 -11.23
N SER A 179 1.07 9.39 -11.03
CA SER A 179 0.94 10.23 -9.83
C SER A 179 0.00 9.67 -8.76
N TRP A 180 -0.58 8.48 -8.98
CA TRP A 180 -1.58 7.86 -8.10
C TRP A 180 -2.91 8.65 -7.97
N GLU A 181 -3.30 9.39 -9.02
CA GLU A 181 -4.46 10.29 -9.03
C GLU A 181 -5.52 9.89 -10.07
N ASP A 182 -5.93 8.62 -10.06
CA ASP A 182 -6.94 8.10 -10.98
C ASP A 182 -8.28 7.86 -10.29
N VAL A 183 -9.36 8.00 -11.06
CA VAL A 183 -10.72 7.77 -10.58
C VAL A 183 -10.97 6.27 -10.42
N TYR A 184 -11.62 5.89 -9.32
CA TYR A 184 -12.07 4.51 -9.13
C TYR A 184 -13.15 4.13 -10.14
N THR A 185 -12.94 3.00 -10.82
CA THR A 185 -13.94 2.36 -11.69
C THR A 185 -14.56 1.16 -11.00
N TYR A 186 -15.85 0.88 -11.29
CA TYR A 186 -16.58 -0.26 -10.74
C TYR A 186 -16.88 -1.28 -11.85
N LYS A 187 -16.24 -2.46 -11.80
CA LYS A 187 -16.37 -3.54 -12.79
C LYS A 187 -16.26 -4.89 -12.13
N LYS A 188 -16.64 -5.97 -12.82
CA LYS A 188 -16.27 -7.33 -12.38
C LYS A 188 -14.78 -7.55 -12.47
N LEU A 189 -14.25 -8.43 -11.62
CA LEU A 189 -12.81 -8.70 -11.60
C LEU A 189 -12.35 -9.36 -12.91
N SER A 190 -13.16 -10.24 -13.49
CA SER A 190 -12.90 -10.85 -14.80
C SER A 190 -12.88 -9.85 -15.97
N GLU A 191 -13.46 -8.66 -15.80
CA GLU A 191 -13.51 -7.63 -16.84
C GLU A 191 -12.24 -6.75 -16.88
N LEU A 192 -11.33 -6.87 -15.91
CA LEU A 192 -10.03 -6.21 -16.01
C LEU A 192 -9.20 -6.88 -17.11
N ALA A 193 -8.84 -6.10 -18.12
CA ALA A 193 -8.02 -6.59 -19.21
C ALA A 193 -6.66 -7.07 -18.68
N LEU A 194 -6.07 -8.05 -19.37
CA LEU A 194 -4.72 -8.56 -19.10
C LEU A 194 -3.61 -7.51 -19.27
N THR A 195 -3.95 -6.30 -19.72
CA THR A 195 -3.05 -5.16 -19.85
C THR A 195 -3.32 -4.09 -18.81
N SER A 196 -4.47 -4.12 -18.13
CA SER A 196 -4.85 -3.13 -17.12
C SER A 196 -3.94 -3.23 -15.91
N LEU A 197 -3.35 -2.10 -15.52
CA LEU A 197 -2.56 -1.94 -14.31
C LEU A 197 -3.33 -1.00 -13.38
N THR A 198 -3.37 -1.34 -12.11
CA THR A 198 -3.94 -0.50 -11.04
C THR A 198 -2.97 -0.49 -9.87
N TYR A 199 -3.17 0.40 -8.91
CA TYR A 199 -2.40 0.45 -7.67
C TYR A 199 -3.32 0.28 -6.46
N SER A 200 -2.71 -0.04 -5.33
CA SER A 200 -3.43 -0.20 -4.07
C SER A 200 -3.70 1.17 -3.39
N PRO A 201 -4.75 1.30 -2.57
CA PRO A 201 -5.73 0.27 -2.24
C PRO A 201 -6.76 0.03 -3.36
N LEU A 202 -7.18 -1.22 -3.53
CA LEU A 202 -8.39 -1.55 -4.30
C LEU A 202 -9.38 -2.28 -3.40
N LEU A 203 -10.67 -2.20 -3.73
CA LEU A 203 -11.75 -2.77 -2.92
C LEU A 203 -12.50 -3.83 -3.71
N ILE A 204 -12.43 -5.08 -3.26
CA ILE A 204 -13.24 -6.19 -3.77
C ILE A 204 -14.60 -6.16 -3.06
N VAL A 205 -15.64 -6.31 -3.86
CA VAL A 205 -17.05 -6.25 -3.49
C VAL A 205 -17.74 -7.56 -3.92
N PRO A 206 -17.67 -8.61 -3.08
CA PRO A 206 -18.42 -9.83 -3.29
C PRO A 206 -19.93 -9.59 -3.26
N ALA A 207 -20.71 -10.46 -3.92
CA ALA A 207 -22.17 -10.39 -3.86
C ALA A 207 -22.74 -10.72 -2.45
N SER A 208 -21.97 -11.45 -1.65
CA SER A 208 -22.29 -11.75 -0.25
C SER A 208 -21.02 -11.94 0.57
N GLY A 209 -21.09 -11.68 1.88
CA GLY A 209 -19.92 -11.73 2.77
C GLY A 209 -19.20 -10.38 2.87
N PRO A 210 -18.03 -10.34 3.53
CA PRO A 210 -17.30 -9.11 3.78
C PRO A 210 -16.67 -8.56 2.50
N LYS A 211 -16.53 -7.23 2.43
CA LYS A 211 -15.69 -6.54 1.45
C LYS A 211 -14.22 -6.70 1.82
N LEU A 212 -13.36 -6.75 0.81
CA LEU A 212 -11.92 -6.96 0.99
C LEU A 212 -11.14 -5.82 0.36
N ALA A 213 -10.32 -5.09 1.13
CA ALA A 213 -9.41 -4.10 0.55
C ALA A 213 -7.98 -4.67 0.48
N ILE A 214 -7.37 -4.64 -0.70
CA ILE A 214 -6.00 -5.12 -0.91
C ILE A 214 -5.07 -3.92 -0.90
N THR A 215 -4.06 -3.94 -0.04
CA THR A 215 -3.05 -2.87 0.10
C THR A 215 -1.73 -3.42 0.62
N GLU A 216 -0.80 -2.54 0.96
CA GLU A 216 0.49 -2.87 1.56
C GLU A 216 0.83 -1.93 2.72
N SER A 217 1.83 -2.30 3.53
CA SER A 217 2.39 -1.45 4.59
C SER A 217 3.87 -1.75 4.78
N ASP A 218 4.58 -0.86 5.47
CA ASP A 218 6.03 -0.95 5.71
C ASP A 218 6.83 -0.96 4.39
N LEU A 219 6.40 -0.14 3.43
CA LEU A 219 7.04 0.00 2.12
C LEU A 219 8.29 0.89 2.21
N GLU A 220 9.43 0.27 2.45
CA GLU A 220 10.74 0.93 2.48
C GLU A 220 11.76 0.19 1.61
N ASP A 221 12.50 0.96 0.78
CA ASP A 221 13.59 0.45 -0.07
C ASP A 221 13.18 -0.81 -0.86
N TYR A 222 11.97 -0.77 -1.43
CA TYR A 222 11.36 -1.83 -2.23
C TYR A 222 10.28 -1.20 -3.13
N PRO A 223 10.06 -1.71 -4.36
CA PRO A 223 9.02 -1.15 -5.23
C PRO A 223 7.62 -1.38 -4.66
N GLY A 224 6.76 -0.38 -4.79
CA GLY A 224 5.34 -0.50 -4.45
C GLY A 224 4.62 -1.55 -5.29
N MET A 225 3.63 -2.20 -4.70
CA MET A 225 2.79 -3.21 -5.33
C MET A 225 1.71 -2.55 -6.18
N PHE A 226 1.87 -2.66 -7.49
CA PHE A 226 0.76 -2.53 -8.42
C PHE A 226 -0.02 -3.86 -8.47
N LEU A 227 -1.26 -3.79 -8.92
CA LEU A 227 -2.13 -4.94 -9.07
C LEU A 227 -2.59 -5.05 -10.53
N LYS A 228 -2.68 -6.28 -11.02
CA LYS A 228 -3.00 -6.58 -12.40
C LYS A 228 -4.09 -7.63 -12.50
N GLY A 229 -5.08 -7.36 -13.35
CA GLY A 229 -6.15 -8.30 -13.68
C GLY A 229 -5.65 -9.49 -14.49
N THR A 230 -6.33 -10.62 -14.37
CA THR A 230 -5.98 -11.86 -15.09
C THR A 230 -7.07 -12.36 -16.04
N GLY A 231 -8.11 -11.56 -16.29
CA GLY A 231 -9.30 -12.00 -17.04
C GLY A 231 -10.13 -13.07 -16.32
N THR A 232 -9.84 -13.29 -15.04
CA THR A 232 -10.54 -14.19 -14.13
C THR A 232 -10.65 -13.50 -12.77
N SER A 233 -11.21 -14.19 -11.78
CA SER A 233 -11.40 -13.71 -10.40
C SER A 233 -10.11 -13.65 -9.58
N LYS A 234 -9.00 -13.34 -10.24
CA LYS A 234 -7.66 -13.32 -9.67
C LYS A 234 -6.97 -12.01 -10.00
N MET A 235 -6.32 -11.46 -8.98
CA MET A 235 -5.37 -10.37 -9.09
C MET A 235 -3.96 -10.86 -8.79
N LYS A 236 -2.98 -10.25 -9.47
CA LYS A 236 -1.56 -10.46 -9.20
C LYS A 236 -0.90 -9.14 -8.82
N GLY A 237 -0.07 -9.18 -7.78
CA GLY A 237 0.93 -8.16 -7.53
C GLY A 237 1.91 -8.08 -8.71
N VAL A 238 2.22 -6.87 -9.13
CA VAL A 238 3.19 -6.55 -10.17
C VAL A 238 4.03 -5.39 -9.65
N PHE A 239 5.33 -5.43 -9.91
CA PHE A 239 6.28 -4.48 -9.36
C PHE A 239 7.04 -3.81 -10.50
N ALA A 240 7.28 -2.50 -10.34
CA ALA A 240 8.10 -1.76 -11.28
C ALA A 240 9.53 -2.34 -11.27
N GLY A 241 10.06 -2.65 -12.45
CA GLY A 241 11.46 -3.03 -12.59
C GLY A 241 12.38 -1.88 -12.14
N PHE A 242 13.53 -2.22 -11.55
CA PHE A 242 14.51 -1.26 -11.05
C PHE A 242 14.96 -0.31 -12.16
N ALA A 243 14.99 1.00 -11.90
CA ALA A 243 15.41 1.99 -12.89
C ALA A 243 16.92 1.82 -13.21
N ILE A 244 17.27 1.64 -14.48
CA ILE A 244 18.67 1.56 -14.94
C ILE A 244 19.05 2.69 -15.88
N GLU A 245 18.07 3.41 -16.41
CA GLU A 245 18.26 4.64 -17.13
C GLU A 245 17.11 5.59 -16.82
N GLU A 246 17.48 6.84 -16.55
CA GLU A 246 16.59 7.92 -16.18
C GLU A 246 16.89 9.12 -17.08
N LYS A 247 15.84 9.87 -17.43
CA LYS A 247 15.94 11.09 -18.24
C LYS A 247 15.22 12.22 -17.51
N ILE A 248 15.88 13.36 -17.42
CA ILE A 248 15.23 14.58 -16.96
C ILE A 248 14.30 15.06 -18.07
N ASN A 249 13.01 15.06 -17.79
CA ASN A 249 12.01 15.68 -18.63
C ASN A 249 11.86 17.14 -18.19
N ARG A 250 12.49 18.05 -18.93
CA ARG A 250 12.48 19.48 -18.61
C ARG A 250 11.15 20.13 -18.99
N GLY A 251 10.59 20.91 -18.08
CA GLY A 251 9.35 21.64 -18.27
C GLY A 251 9.16 22.69 -17.19
N LEU A 252 7.93 23.19 -17.03
CA LEU A 252 7.59 24.06 -15.90
C LEU A 252 7.88 23.34 -14.58
N TYR A 253 7.40 22.10 -14.44
CA TYR A 253 7.74 21.21 -13.32
C TYR A 253 8.60 20.07 -13.86
N SER A 254 9.92 20.26 -13.84
CA SER A 254 10.87 19.26 -14.33
C SER A 254 10.85 18.02 -13.45
N ASN A 255 10.79 16.84 -14.05
CA ASN A 255 10.78 15.57 -13.32
C ASN A 255 11.73 14.53 -13.94
N VAL A 256 11.97 13.46 -13.19
CA VAL A 256 12.73 12.31 -13.68
C VAL A 256 11.77 11.29 -14.27
N LYS A 257 12.03 10.89 -15.51
CA LYS A 257 11.33 9.78 -16.16
C LYS A 257 12.25 8.59 -16.31
N VAL A 258 11.79 7.43 -15.87
CA VAL A 258 12.50 6.17 -16.09
C VAL A 258 12.37 5.81 -17.58
N SER A 259 13.50 5.82 -18.30
CA SER A 259 13.53 5.46 -19.73
C SER A 259 13.82 3.98 -19.94
N LYS A 260 14.41 3.30 -18.95
CA LYS A 260 14.70 1.88 -19.01
C LYS A 260 14.66 1.23 -17.62
N ARG A 261 13.94 0.11 -17.53
CA ARG A 261 13.86 -0.73 -16.32
C ARG A 261 14.66 -2.01 -16.49
N ALA A 262 15.23 -2.51 -15.41
CA ALA A 262 15.87 -3.82 -15.35
C ALA A 262 14.84 -4.96 -15.38
N ALA A 263 15.33 -6.17 -15.64
CA ALA A 263 14.55 -7.41 -15.48
C ALA A 263 14.45 -7.90 -14.02
N PHE A 264 14.89 -7.08 -13.06
CA PHE A 264 14.78 -7.33 -11.63
C PHE A 264 14.12 -6.12 -10.96
N ILE A 265 13.48 -6.33 -9.82
CA ILE A 265 12.65 -5.31 -9.16
C ILE A 265 13.37 -4.60 -8.01
N ALA A 266 14.34 -5.26 -7.37
CA ALA A 266 15.12 -4.66 -6.28
C ALA A 266 16.52 -5.28 -6.11
N ARG A 267 17.47 -4.50 -5.60
CA ARG A 267 18.73 -4.99 -5.02
C ARG A 267 18.73 -4.65 -3.55
N THR A 268 18.97 -5.65 -2.71
CA THR A 268 18.70 -5.51 -1.28
C THR A 268 19.76 -6.20 -0.44
N LYS A 269 19.91 -5.78 0.83
CA LYS A 269 20.68 -6.57 1.81
C LYS A 269 20.04 -7.95 1.96
N GLY A 270 20.86 -9.00 2.05
CA GLY A 270 20.37 -10.38 2.12
C GLY A 270 19.63 -10.74 3.40
N THR A 271 19.88 -9.99 4.48
CA THR A 271 19.11 -10.06 5.72
C THR A 271 18.20 -8.84 5.79
N ARG A 272 16.92 -9.04 5.48
CA ARG A 272 15.90 -7.98 5.55
C ARG A 272 14.50 -8.55 5.69
N THR A 273 13.58 -7.64 5.98
CA THR A 273 12.15 -7.85 5.91
C THR A 273 11.60 -7.10 4.70
N TYR A 274 10.62 -7.69 4.02
CA TYR A 274 9.93 -7.09 2.87
C TYR A 274 8.58 -6.52 3.32
N PRO A 275 7.96 -5.62 2.52
CA PRO A 275 6.70 -4.98 2.87
C PRO A 275 5.58 -6.00 3.14
N TRP A 276 4.61 -5.59 3.94
CA TRP A 276 3.40 -6.37 4.19
C TRP A 276 2.48 -6.36 2.97
N ARG A 277 1.90 -7.51 2.66
CA ARG A 277 0.74 -7.65 1.76
C ARG A 277 -0.50 -7.80 2.61
N VAL A 278 -1.43 -6.87 2.46
CA VAL A 278 -2.54 -6.65 3.40
C VAL A 278 -3.87 -6.93 2.73
N ILE A 279 -4.74 -7.65 3.44
CA ILE A 279 -6.13 -7.86 3.09
C ILE A 279 -6.97 -7.37 4.27
N VAL A 280 -7.53 -6.16 4.13
CA VAL A 280 -8.57 -5.65 5.05
C VAL A 280 -9.82 -6.49 4.84
N VAL A 281 -10.50 -6.89 5.92
CA VAL A 281 -11.75 -7.65 5.86
C VAL A 281 -12.82 -6.85 6.59
N SER A 282 -13.87 -6.44 5.86
CA SER A 282 -14.87 -5.51 6.37
C SER A 282 -16.28 -6.05 6.16
N GLU A 283 -16.97 -6.40 7.25
CA GLU A 283 -18.37 -6.85 7.20
C GLU A 283 -19.32 -5.68 6.91
N HIS A 284 -19.02 -4.48 7.44
CA HIS A 284 -19.78 -3.27 7.18
C HIS A 284 -18.89 -2.18 6.57
N ASP A 285 -19.44 -1.36 5.69
CA ASP A 285 -18.68 -0.31 4.98
C ASP A 285 -18.04 0.72 5.92
N LYS A 286 -18.70 1.01 7.05
CA LYS A 286 -18.17 1.92 8.08
C LYS A 286 -16.86 1.42 8.71
N ASP A 287 -16.59 0.11 8.63
CA ASP A 287 -15.41 -0.49 9.24
C ASP A 287 -14.16 -0.26 8.36
N LEU A 288 -14.33 -0.05 7.04
CA LEU A 288 -13.23 0.27 6.11
C LEU A 288 -12.44 1.53 6.53
N PRO A 289 -13.04 2.73 6.67
CA PRO A 289 -12.31 3.92 7.10
C PRO A 289 -11.91 3.88 8.59
N ALA A 290 -12.55 3.03 9.40
CA ALA A 290 -12.22 2.89 10.81
C ALA A 290 -10.99 2.00 11.07
N ASN A 291 -10.64 1.14 10.11
CA ASN A 291 -9.54 0.17 10.18
C ASN A 291 -8.16 0.85 10.35
N ASP A 292 -7.30 0.27 11.19
CA ASP A 292 -5.97 0.79 11.52
C ASP A 292 -4.83 -0.18 11.10
N ILE A 293 -5.12 -1.23 10.31
CA ILE A 293 -4.17 -2.31 9.98
C ILE A 293 -2.92 -1.80 9.28
N VAL A 294 -3.05 -0.81 8.37
CA VAL A 294 -1.90 -0.24 7.66
C VAL A 294 -0.92 0.38 8.66
N TYR A 295 -1.43 1.14 9.64
CA TYR A 295 -0.60 1.74 10.69
C TYR A 295 -0.04 0.69 11.65
N ARG A 296 -0.85 -0.30 12.08
CA ARG A 296 -0.42 -1.39 12.98
C ARG A 296 0.74 -2.22 12.42
N LEU A 297 0.82 -2.33 11.10
CA LEU A 297 1.84 -3.12 10.41
C LEU A 297 3.13 -2.36 10.10
N ALA A 298 3.10 -1.02 10.17
CA ALA A 298 4.25 -0.18 9.85
C ALA A 298 5.37 -0.31 10.88
N SER A 299 6.62 -0.12 10.45
CA SER A 299 7.75 0.02 11.37
C SER A 299 7.51 1.13 12.41
N PRO A 300 7.92 0.94 13.68
CA PRO A 300 7.83 1.98 14.69
C PRO A 300 8.57 3.26 14.29
N SER A 301 8.12 4.40 14.84
CA SER A 301 8.78 5.70 14.63
C SER A 301 10.28 5.63 14.94
N ARG A 302 11.09 6.18 14.02
CA ARG A 302 12.54 6.39 14.21
C ARG A 302 12.85 7.76 14.80
N VAL A 303 11.84 8.61 14.96
CA VAL A 303 11.93 9.92 15.61
C VAL A 303 11.48 9.74 17.07
N LYS A 304 12.41 9.96 18.00
CA LYS A 304 12.19 9.75 19.44
C LYS A 304 11.43 10.91 20.10
N ASP A 305 11.80 12.13 19.75
CA ASP A 305 11.14 13.35 20.22
C ASP A 305 10.33 13.94 19.08
N VAL A 306 9.01 13.93 19.26
CA VAL A 306 8.04 14.51 18.31
C VAL A 306 7.35 15.75 18.89
N SER A 307 7.83 16.30 20.00
CA SER A 307 7.24 17.49 20.65
C SER A 307 7.25 18.74 19.76
N TRP A 308 8.13 18.76 18.76
CA TRP A 308 8.22 19.80 17.75
C TRP A 308 7.28 19.57 16.56
N VAL A 309 6.72 18.37 16.39
CA VAL A 309 5.74 18.08 15.33
C VAL A 309 4.40 18.65 15.75
N ASP A 310 3.90 19.58 14.95
CA ASP A 310 2.84 20.48 15.38
C ASP A 310 1.70 20.56 14.35
N PRO A 311 0.81 19.56 14.28
CA PRO A 311 -0.27 19.50 13.28
C PRO A 311 -1.16 20.76 13.28
N GLY A 312 -1.79 21.05 12.14
CA GLY A 312 -2.71 22.16 12.01
C GLY A 312 -3.21 22.35 10.58
N ASN A 313 -3.99 23.40 10.38
CA ASN A 313 -4.52 23.77 9.08
C ASN A 313 -3.60 24.79 8.40
N LEU A 314 -3.55 24.71 7.07
CA LEU A 314 -2.85 25.66 6.21
C LEU A 314 -3.82 26.33 5.23
N THR A 315 -3.48 27.52 4.74
CA THR A 315 -4.13 28.08 3.54
C THR A 315 -3.60 27.37 2.30
N GLU A 316 -4.47 27.12 1.32
CA GLU A 316 -4.08 26.55 0.04
C GLU A 316 -4.43 27.54 -1.09
N GLU A 317 -3.48 28.42 -1.41
CA GLU A 317 -3.68 29.49 -2.37
C GLU A 317 -3.48 29.09 -3.83
N TRP A 318 -2.83 27.94 -4.11
CA TRP A 318 -2.58 27.47 -5.48
C TRP A 318 -3.88 27.07 -6.18
N ILE A 319 -4.80 26.42 -5.47
CA ILE A 319 -6.09 25.93 -6.01
C ILE A 319 -6.90 27.05 -6.67
N ILE A 320 -6.79 28.28 -6.17
CA ILE A 320 -7.49 29.45 -6.70
C ILE A 320 -6.57 30.42 -7.45
N ASP A 321 -5.37 29.99 -7.81
CA ASP A 321 -4.34 30.77 -8.53
C ASP A 321 -4.02 32.11 -7.86
N LEU A 322 -4.03 32.14 -6.52
CA LEU A 322 -3.85 33.36 -5.72
C LEU A 322 -4.79 34.52 -6.13
N ASN A 323 -5.94 34.22 -6.73
CA ASN A 323 -6.79 35.17 -7.43
C ASN A 323 -7.75 35.90 -6.47
N ILE A 324 -7.17 36.78 -5.64
CA ILE A 324 -7.92 37.58 -4.66
C ILE A 324 -8.44 38.86 -5.32
N TYR A 325 -9.70 39.19 -5.05
CA TYR A 325 -10.37 40.39 -5.55
C TYR A 325 -10.54 41.47 -4.46
N ASN A 326 -10.86 42.70 -4.87
CA ASN A 326 -11.15 43.83 -3.98
C ASN A 326 -10.02 44.19 -3.00
N VAL A 327 -8.78 43.98 -3.42
CA VAL A 327 -7.56 44.35 -2.71
C VAL A 327 -6.86 45.52 -3.40
N PRO A 328 -6.15 46.41 -2.68
CA PRO A 328 -5.52 47.61 -3.26
C PRO A 328 -4.19 47.31 -3.98
N PHE A 329 -3.93 46.05 -4.33
CA PHE A 329 -2.72 45.59 -5.00
C PHE A 329 -3.08 44.53 -6.04
N LYS A 330 -2.19 44.29 -7.01
CA LYS A 330 -2.37 43.20 -7.98
C LYS A 330 -2.11 41.86 -7.28
N ALA A 331 -3.13 41.00 -7.24
CA ALA A 331 -2.99 39.67 -6.67
C ALA A 331 -2.02 38.81 -7.51
N GLY A 332 -1.27 37.93 -6.84
CA GLY A 332 -0.34 36.99 -7.47
C GLY A 332 0.77 36.57 -6.51
N ARG A 333 1.83 35.98 -7.05
CA ARG A 333 3.00 35.51 -6.29
C ARG A 333 3.88 36.67 -5.85
N ASN A 334 3.44 37.42 -4.85
CA ASN A 334 4.12 38.61 -4.36
C ASN A 334 3.90 38.82 -2.85
N THR A 335 4.74 39.68 -2.27
CA THR A 335 4.72 39.97 -0.83
C THR A 335 3.36 40.48 -0.33
N ALA A 336 2.62 41.28 -1.11
CA ALA A 336 1.35 41.85 -0.67
C ALA A 336 0.25 40.79 -0.56
N THR A 337 0.17 39.89 -1.55
CA THR A 337 -0.75 38.75 -1.54
C THR A 337 -0.49 37.81 -0.36
N TYR A 338 0.77 37.45 -0.10
CA TYR A 338 1.08 36.59 1.05
C TYR A 338 0.82 37.28 2.39
N LYS A 339 1.03 38.59 2.51
CA LYS A 339 0.60 39.35 3.71
C LYS A 339 -0.91 39.27 3.92
N TYR A 340 -1.70 39.36 2.85
CA TYR A 340 -3.15 39.19 2.93
C TYR A 340 -3.54 37.79 3.44
N TYR A 341 -2.90 36.72 2.94
CA TYR A 341 -3.14 35.37 3.45
C TYR A 341 -2.70 35.20 4.90
N ILE A 342 -1.58 35.82 5.30
CA ILE A 342 -1.14 35.83 6.71
C ILE A 342 -2.18 36.54 7.59
N ASP A 343 -2.73 37.66 7.15
CA ASP A 343 -3.79 38.36 7.88
C ASP A 343 -5.09 37.54 7.96
N PHE A 344 -5.47 36.88 6.86
CA PHE A 344 -6.58 35.94 6.83
C PHE A 344 -6.35 34.79 7.82
N ALA A 345 -5.19 34.15 7.77
CA ALA A 345 -4.85 33.04 8.64
C ALA A 345 -4.87 33.46 10.11
N SER A 346 -4.25 34.60 10.44
CA SER A 346 -4.26 35.17 11.78
C SER A 346 -5.67 35.47 12.28
N ARG A 347 -6.54 36.04 11.43
CA ARG A 347 -7.94 36.36 11.76
C ARG A 347 -8.78 35.12 12.05
N PHE A 348 -8.56 34.03 11.31
CA PHE A 348 -9.37 32.81 11.41
C PHE A 348 -8.73 31.68 12.22
N GLY A 349 -7.56 31.93 12.82
CA GLY A 349 -6.84 30.93 13.60
C GLY A 349 -6.25 29.79 12.75
N ILE A 350 -6.01 30.04 11.46
CA ILE A 350 -5.25 29.12 10.60
C ILE A 350 -3.77 29.31 10.92
N LYS A 351 -3.08 28.18 11.06
CA LYS A 351 -1.75 28.16 11.66
C LYS A 351 -0.64 28.39 10.66
N TYR A 352 -0.84 27.91 9.45
CA TYR A 352 0.14 27.93 8.37
C TYR A 352 -0.40 28.69 7.16
N VAL A 353 0.48 29.40 6.46
CA VAL A 353 0.24 29.86 5.10
C VAL A 353 1.19 29.09 4.20
N MET A 354 0.65 28.37 3.22
CA MET A 354 1.45 27.76 2.17
C MET A 354 2.07 28.86 1.30
N MET A 355 3.27 28.58 0.79
CA MET A 355 3.85 29.26 -0.35
C MET A 355 4.05 28.20 -1.41
N ASP A 356 3.02 28.02 -2.23
CA ASP A 356 2.98 26.96 -3.23
C ASP A 356 3.85 27.28 -4.47
N ALA A 357 3.83 26.42 -5.48
CA ALA A 357 4.59 26.48 -6.70
C ALA A 357 4.71 27.91 -7.29
N GLY A 358 5.95 28.32 -7.52
CA GLY A 358 6.33 29.61 -8.11
C GLY A 358 6.79 30.69 -7.12
N TRP A 359 6.98 30.39 -5.83
CA TRP A 359 7.66 31.30 -4.90
C TRP A 359 9.18 31.41 -5.16
N SER A 360 9.78 30.38 -5.76
CA SER A 360 11.17 30.34 -6.22
C SER A 360 11.28 29.93 -7.68
N ASP A 361 12.50 30.03 -8.22
CA ASP A 361 12.88 29.31 -9.43
C ASP A 361 12.70 27.81 -9.22
N ASN A 362 12.10 27.12 -10.20
CA ASN A 362 11.83 25.68 -10.09
C ASN A 362 13.11 24.84 -10.15
N ASP A 363 14.21 25.39 -10.69
CA ASP A 363 15.53 24.77 -10.73
C ASP A 363 16.48 25.26 -9.60
N ASP A 364 16.03 26.20 -8.75
CA ASP A 364 16.82 26.70 -7.61
C ASP A 364 15.94 27.23 -6.46
N LEU A 365 15.80 26.44 -5.40
CA LEU A 365 15.01 26.80 -4.20
C LEU A 365 15.60 27.97 -3.41
N LEU A 366 16.86 28.35 -3.67
CA LEU A 366 17.49 29.50 -3.00
C LEU A 366 17.25 30.80 -3.78
N LYS A 367 16.72 30.71 -4.99
CA LYS A 367 16.41 31.85 -5.86
C LYS A 367 14.93 32.20 -5.78
N VAL A 368 14.58 32.95 -4.74
CA VAL A 368 13.23 33.52 -4.54
C VAL A 368 12.88 34.48 -5.69
N VAL A 369 11.62 34.48 -6.14
CA VAL A 369 11.17 35.40 -7.20
C VAL A 369 11.25 36.87 -6.73
N PRO A 370 11.57 37.83 -7.63
CA PRO A 370 11.84 39.23 -7.23
C PRO A 370 10.69 39.94 -6.50
N GLU A 371 9.45 39.54 -6.74
CA GLU A 371 8.24 40.12 -6.13
C GLU A 371 8.03 39.70 -4.67
N ILE A 372 8.81 38.73 -4.18
CA ILE A 372 8.74 38.19 -2.83
C ILE A 372 9.96 38.64 -2.02
N SER A 373 9.70 39.38 -0.94
CA SER A 373 10.68 39.66 0.10
C SER A 373 10.50 38.66 1.24
N MET A 374 11.31 37.60 1.22
CA MET A 374 11.19 36.49 2.17
C MET A 374 11.38 36.96 3.63
N ASP A 375 12.42 37.77 3.90
CA ASP A 375 12.66 38.33 5.23
C ASP A 375 11.47 39.16 5.74
N THR A 376 10.83 39.95 4.86
CA THR A 376 9.63 40.73 5.20
C THR A 376 8.45 39.82 5.53
N LEU A 377 8.23 38.77 4.74
CA LEU A 377 7.13 37.83 4.95
C LEU A 377 7.28 37.06 6.25
N ILE A 378 8.47 36.53 6.54
CA ILE A 378 8.75 35.78 7.76
C ILE A 378 8.56 36.66 8.99
N ALA A 379 9.12 37.88 8.96
CA ALA A 379 8.94 38.83 10.06
C ALA A 379 7.45 39.16 10.28
N TYR A 380 6.69 39.32 9.19
CA TYR A 380 5.25 39.61 9.27
C TYR A 380 4.45 38.41 9.81
N ALA A 381 4.67 37.21 9.28
CA ALA A 381 4.04 35.97 9.73
C ALA A 381 4.30 35.75 11.23
N LYS A 382 5.54 35.92 11.67
CA LYS A 382 5.91 35.86 13.09
C LYS A 382 5.16 36.88 13.94
N SER A 383 5.02 38.12 13.48
CA SER A 383 4.25 39.16 14.19
C SER A 383 2.76 38.81 14.33
N LYS A 384 2.24 37.99 13.41
CA LYS A 384 0.84 37.53 13.36
C LYS A 384 0.63 36.15 13.97
N LYS A 385 1.70 35.53 14.49
CA LYS A 385 1.73 34.16 15.02
C LYS A 385 1.25 33.12 14.00
N VAL A 386 1.59 33.36 12.73
CA VAL A 386 1.35 32.45 11.60
C VAL A 386 2.70 31.90 11.15
N LYS A 387 2.74 30.62 10.78
CA LYS A 387 3.93 29.93 10.28
C LYS A 387 3.88 29.83 8.75
N ILE A 388 5.04 29.76 8.12
CA ILE A 388 5.14 29.56 6.66
C ILE A 388 5.41 28.10 6.37
N ALA A 389 4.66 27.57 5.40
CA ALA A 389 4.85 26.28 4.76
C ALA A 389 5.34 26.51 3.32
N MET A 390 6.11 25.58 2.75
CA MET A 390 6.71 25.80 1.42
C MET A 390 6.58 24.58 0.51
N TRP A 391 6.15 24.81 -0.73
CA TRP A 391 6.20 23.81 -1.78
C TRP A 391 7.63 23.68 -2.33
N THR A 392 7.99 22.46 -2.76
CA THR A 392 9.28 22.13 -3.35
C THR A 392 9.11 21.16 -4.51
N LEU A 393 9.82 21.38 -5.60
CA LEU A 393 9.94 20.39 -6.67
C LEU A 393 10.92 19.29 -6.23
N ALA A 394 10.50 18.01 -6.27
CA ALA A 394 11.30 16.88 -5.80
C ALA A 394 12.71 16.84 -6.41
N LEU A 395 12.81 16.99 -7.73
CA LEU A 395 14.10 16.97 -8.44
C LEU A 395 15.06 18.09 -7.99
N THR A 396 14.53 19.26 -7.63
CA THR A 396 15.36 20.37 -7.18
C THR A 396 15.71 20.24 -5.70
N LEU A 397 14.75 19.79 -4.88
CA LEU A 397 15.01 19.50 -3.47
C LEU A 397 16.07 18.41 -3.33
N ASP A 398 16.02 17.32 -4.11
CA ASP A 398 17.01 16.25 -4.05
C ASP A 398 18.44 16.77 -4.31
N ARG A 399 18.61 17.66 -5.29
CA ARG A 399 19.90 18.30 -5.59
C ARG A 399 20.36 19.30 -4.50
N GLN A 400 19.43 19.95 -3.82
CA GLN A 400 19.70 21.05 -2.89
C GLN A 400 19.34 20.70 -1.43
N LEU A 401 19.16 19.42 -1.08
CA LEU A 401 18.48 19.02 0.15
C LEU A 401 19.04 19.72 1.38
N ASP A 402 20.34 19.60 1.62
CA ASP A 402 20.97 20.17 2.81
C ASP A 402 20.95 21.72 2.81
N SER A 403 21.22 22.35 1.66
CA SER A 403 21.28 23.82 1.57
C SER A 403 19.90 24.46 1.66
N ALA A 404 18.89 23.87 1.02
CA ALA A 404 17.50 24.29 1.11
C ALA A 404 16.97 24.12 2.53
N LEU A 405 17.16 22.96 3.17
CA LEU A 405 16.71 22.74 4.56
C LEU A 405 17.40 23.67 5.55
N ALA A 406 18.69 23.97 5.37
CA ALA A 406 19.40 24.95 6.20
C ALA A 406 18.80 26.36 6.05
N GLN A 407 18.49 26.77 4.82
CA GLN A 407 17.89 28.06 4.54
C GLN A 407 16.44 28.15 5.07
N PHE A 408 15.65 27.09 4.90
CA PHE A 408 14.28 26.99 5.40
C PHE A 408 14.23 27.04 6.93
N ASN A 409 15.19 26.36 7.60
CA ASN A 409 15.34 26.45 9.04
C ASN A 409 15.67 27.89 9.50
N LYS A 410 16.60 28.57 8.81
CA LYS A 410 16.92 29.98 9.08
C LYS A 410 15.70 30.89 8.92
N TRP A 411 14.83 30.56 7.98
CA TRP A 411 13.55 31.24 7.76
C TRP A 411 12.45 30.86 8.76
N GLY A 412 12.66 29.84 9.59
CA GLY A 412 11.66 29.33 10.55
C GLY A 412 10.49 28.62 9.86
N VAL A 413 10.76 27.94 8.74
CA VAL A 413 9.79 27.12 8.01
C VAL A 413 9.69 25.76 8.70
N ASP A 414 8.46 25.37 9.05
CA ASP A 414 8.18 24.17 9.84
C ASP A 414 7.70 22.98 8.99
N PHE A 415 7.26 23.25 7.76
CA PHE A 415 6.65 22.25 6.88
C PHE A 415 7.04 22.50 5.42
N ILE A 416 7.39 21.42 4.71
CA ILE A 416 7.58 21.42 3.27
C ILE A 416 6.62 20.43 2.62
N MET A 417 6.06 20.81 1.48
CA MET A 417 5.34 19.92 0.56
C MET A 417 6.26 19.63 -0.62
N THR A 418 6.50 18.35 -0.92
CA THR A 418 7.38 17.96 -2.03
C THR A 418 6.56 17.23 -3.08
N ASP A 419 6.66 17.68 -4.33
CA ASP A 419 5.80 17.24 -5.43
C ASP A 419 6.62 16.76 -6.63
N PHE A 420 6.00 15.96 -7.50
CA PHE A 420 6.57 15.35 -8.70
C PHE A 420 7.77 14.42 -8.46
N ILE A 421 7.63 13.48 -7.51
CA ILE A 421 8.62 12.44 -7.18
C ILE A 421 8.87 11.49 -8.37
#